data_AF-A0A2N3TCG0-F1
#
_entry.id   AF-A0A2N3TCG0-F1
#
_cell.length_a   1.000
_cell.length_b   1.000
_cell.length_c   1.000
_cell.angle_alpha   90.00
_cell.angle_beta   90.00
_cell.angle_gamma   90.00
#
_symmetry.space_group_name_H-M   'P 1'
#
loop_
_entity.id
_entity.type
_entity.pdbx_description
1 polymer ?
#
loop_
_entity_poly.entity_id
_entity_poly.type
_entity_poly.pdbx_seq_one_letter_code
_entity_poly.pdbx_strand_id
1 'polypeptide(L)'
;MKKKDFLFILVLLFISRESFAQDHSAHSNTSNLGVEQIFGLLEMPFLAIALVFSFLTATRLKGGKFGSGMTLLAWGFVVMALGHLHMQIAHIFDYNIFKNIFGDTLGNYIWFIALIITWGLSALGFYKIYKASKI
;
A
#
# COMPACT_ATOMS: atom_id res chain seq x y z
N MET A 1 -13.71 25.74 -6.24
CA MET A 1 -14.55 25.01 -5.27
C MET A 1 -14.69 25.83 -4.01
N LYS A 2 -15.91 26.09 -3.54
CA LYS A 2 -16.11 26.80 -2.27
C LYS A 2 -15.76 25.83 -1.14
N LYS A 3 -15.18 26.32 -0.03
CA LYS A 3 -14.75 25.47 1.11
C LYS A 3 -15.86 24.54 1.64
N LYS A 4 -17.12 24.95 1.46
CA LYS A 4 -18.31 24.19 1.85
C LYS A 4 -18.54 22.95 0.98
N ASP A 5 -18.28 23.05 -0.32
CA ASP A 5 -18.44 21.95 -1.28
C ASP A 5 -17.39 20.86 -1.03
N PHE A 6 -16.16 21.26 -0.68
CA PHE A 6 -15.08 20.34 -0.33
C PHE A 6 -15.38 19.56 0.96
N LEU A 7 -15.92 20.24 1.98
CA LEU A 7 -16.33 19.61 3.23
C LEU A 7 -17.48 18.62 3.04
N PHE A 8 -18.43 18.96 2.17
CA PHE A 8 -19.56 18.09 1.86
C PHE A 8 -19.11 16.81 1.14
N ILE A 9 -18.22 16.92 0.14
CA ILE A 9 -17.65 15.77 -0.57
C ILE A 9 -16.83 14.89 0.39
N LEU A 10 -16.07 15.49 1.31
CA LEU A 10 -15.29 14.77 2.31
C LEU A 10 -16.17 13.96 3.26
N VAL A 11 -17.29 14.54 3.71
CA VAL A 11 -18.28 13.87 4.56
C VAL A 11 -19.01 12.76 3.80
N LEU A 12 -19.36 12.99 2.53
CA LEU A 12 -20.01 12.00 1.68
C LEU A 12 -19.10 10.79 1.39
N LEU A 13 -17.79 11.01 1.24
CA LEU A 13 -16.78 9.95 1.12
C LEU A 13 -16.55 9.17 2.43
N PHE A 14 -16.87 9.77 3.58
CA PHE A 14 -16.72 9.11 4.89
C PHE A 14 -17.91 8.21 5.23
N ILE A 15 -19.13 8.63 4.85
CA ILE A 15 -20.36 7.87 5.10
C ILE A 15 -20.44 6.62 4.22
N SER A 16 -19.87 6.64 3.01
CA SER A 16 -19.81 5.46 2.13
C SER A 16 -18.90 4.34 2.62
N ARG A 17 -18.15 4.51 3.73
CA ARG A 17 -17.20 3.49 4.22
C ARG A 17 -17.81 2.38 5.07
N GLU A 18 -19.03 2.54 5.56
CA GLU A 18 -19.70 1.54 6.40
C GLU A 18 -20.18 0.30 5.61
N SER A 19 -20.17 0.32 4.26
CA SER A 19 -20.71 -0.78 3.43
C SER A 19 -19.68 -1.53 2.60
N PHE A 20 -18.38 -1.36 2.86
CA PHE A 20 -17.33 -2.10 2.14
C PHE A 20 -16.26 -2.66 3.08
N ALA A 21 -16.67 -3.16 4.24
CA ALA A 21 -15.95 -4.24 4.90
C ALA A 21 -16.38 -5.54 4.21
N GLN A 22 -15.82 -5.80 3.03
CA GLN A 22 -15.90 -7.13 2.44
C GLN A 22 -15.06 -8.04 3.34
N ASP A 23 -15.73 -8.78 4.22
CA ASP A 23 -15.16 -9.98 4.81
C ASP A 23 -14.70 -10.85 3.64
N HIS A 24 -13.39 -10.89 3.41
CA HIS A 24 -12.76 -11.93 2.60
C HIS A 24 -12.77 -13.24 3.41
N SER A 25 -13.95 -13.67 3.85
CA SER A 25 -14.21 -15.09 4.06
C SER A 25 -14.15 -15.72 2.68
N ALA A 26 -12.97 -16.23 2.33
CA ALA A 26 -12.71 -16.97 1.12
C ALA A 26 -13.76 -18.08 0.99
N HIS A 27 -14.81 -17.83 0.21
CA HIS A 27 -15.74 -18.87 -0.17
C HIS A 27 -15.01 -19.76 -1.17
N SER A 28 -14.55 -20.89 -0.65
CA SER A 28 -13.85 -21.95 -1.33
C SER A 28 -14.62 -22.47 -2.55
N ASN A 29 -14.28 -21.93 -3.73
CA ASN A 29 -14.45 -22.65 -4.99
C ASN A 29 -13.12 -23.38 -5.27
N THR A 30 -13.17 -24.70 -5.13
CA THR A 30 -12.07 -25.70 -5.05
C THR A 30 -11.21 -25.84 -6.33
N SER A 31 -11.07 -24.81 -7.16
CA SER A 31 -10.31 -24.87 -8.42
C SER A 31 -9.40 -23.67 -8.71
N ASN A 32 -9.39 -22.61 -7.88
CA ASN A 32 -8.55 -21.41 -8.08
C ASN A 32 -7.37 -21.26 -7.10
N LEU A 33 -7.24 -22.17 -6.12
CA LEU A 33 -6.20 -22.11 -5.08
C LEU A 33 -4.76 -22.10 -5.65
N GLY A 34 -4.53 -22.76 -6.78
CA GLY A 34 -3.20 -22.81 -7.39
C GLY A 34 -2.73 -21.47 -7.95
N VAL A 35 -3.63 -20.70 -8.57
CA VAL A 35 -3.24 -19.50 -9.33
C VAL A 35 -2.87 -18.35 -8.39
N GLU A 36 -3.70 -18.04 -7.40
CA GLU A 36 -3.44 -16.95 -6.45
C GLU A 36 -2.18 -17.21 -5.60
N GLN A 37 -1.95 -18.46 -5.23
CA GLN A 37 -0.80 -18.87 -4.44
C GLN A 37 0.50 -18.84 -5.26
N ILE A 38 0.44 -19.15 -6.56
CA ILE A 38 1.56 -18.97 -7.50
C ILE A 38 1.85 -17.49 -7.72
N PHE A 39 0.83 -16.65 -7.88
CA PHE A 39 1.01 -15.20 -8.01
C PHE A 39 1.62 -14.58 -6.75
N GLY A 40 1.17 -14.98 -5.56
CA GLY A 40 1.78 -14.56 -4.29
C GLY A 40 3.23 -15.02 -4.12
N LEU A 41 3.54 -16.23 -4.57
CA LEU A 41 4.90 -16.78 -4.55
C LEU A 41 5.83 -16.05 -5.53
N LEU A 42 5.35 -15.67 -6.72
CA LEU A 42 6.11 -14.85 -7.67
C LEU A 42 6.18 -13.36 -7.27
N GLU A 43 5.18 -12.87 -6.56
CA GLU A 43 5.11 -11.48 -6.10
C GLU A 43 6.21 -11.16 -5.11
N MET A 44 6.49 -12.04 -4.13
CA MET A 44 7.53 -11.85 -3.13
C MET A 44 8.94 -11.54 -3.70
N PRO A 45 9.51 -12.35 -4.61
CA PRO A 45 10.81 -12.06 -5.21
C PRO A 45 10.78 -10.84 -6.14
N PHE A 46 9.68 -10.64 -6.89
CA PHE A 46 9.51 -9.45 -7.73
C PHE A 46 9.51 -8.17 -6.89
N LEU A 47 8.73 -8.15 -5.82
CA LEU A 47 8.59 -7.05 -4.88
C LEU A 47 9.93 -6.74 -4.20
N ALA A 48 10.68 -7.77 -3.80
CA ALA A 48 12.01 -7.60 -3.23
C ALA A 48 12.98 -6.93 -4.22
N ILE A 49 13.02 -7.39 -5.47
CA ILE A 49 13.84 -6.78 -6.52
C ILE A 49 13.38 -5.34 -6.79
N ALA A 50 12.08 -5.10 -6.95
CA ALA A 50 11.52 -3.78 -7.18
C ALA A 50 11.87 -2.81 -6.05
N LEU A 51 11.81 -3.26 -4.80
CA LEU A 51 12.19 -2.49 -3.63
C LEU A 51 13.68 -2.10 -3.68
N VAL A 52 14.56 -3.07 -3.90
CA VAL A 52 16.01 -2.84 -4.02
C VAL A 52 16.32 -1.83 -5.13
N PHE A 53 15.75 -2.04 -6.32
CA PHE A 53 15.95 -1.13 -7.45
C PHE A 53 15.36 0.26 -7.23
N SER A 54 14.26 0.38 -6.47
CA SER A 54 13.71 1.68 -6.10
C SER A 54 14.68 2.50 -5.23
N PHE A 55 15.35 1.85 -4.28
CA PHE A 55 16.37 2.50 -3.44
C PHE A 55 17.67 2.78 -4.20
N LEU A 56 18.11 1.86 -5.07
CA LEU A 56 19.26 2.12 -5.95
C LEU A 56 19.01 3.30 -6.88
N THR A 57 17.81 3.39 -7.45
CA THR A 57 17.40 4.52 -8.29
C THR A 57 17.32 5.81 -7.47
N ALA A 58 16.71 5.78 -6.28
CA ALA A 58 16.64 6.94 -5.40
C ALA A 58 18.02 7.44 -4.95
N THR A 59 18.97 6.54 -4.68
CA THR A 59 20.34 6.88 -4.28
C THR A 59 21.18 7.41 -5.43
N ARG A 60 20.99 6.90 -6.66
CA ARG A 60 21.63 7.43 -7.88
C ARG A 60 21.11 8.82 -8.25
N LEU A 61 19.84 9.09 -7.97
CA LEU A 61 19.21 10.39 -8.19
C LEU A 61 19.40 11.35 -7.01
N LYS A 62 20.32 11.07 -6.06
CA LYS A 62 20.56 11.90 -4.86
C LYS A 62 20.91 13.34 -5.24
N GLY A 63 19.91 14.21 -5.18
CA GLY A 63 20.04 15.62 -5.46
C GLY A 63 18.75 16.22 -6.01
N GLY A 64 18.37 17.39 -5.51
CA GLY A 64 17.24 18.16 -6.04
C GLY A 64 15.84 17.56 -5.79
N LYS A 65 14.85 18.19 -6.44
CA LYS A 65 13.41 17.88 -6.26
C LYS A 65 13.04 16.50 -6.82
N PHE A 66 13.76 16.05 -7.85
CA PHE A 66 13.55 14.75 -8.50
C PHE A 66 13.98 13.58 -7.60
N GLY A 67 15.20 13.62 -7.05
CA GLY A 67 15.68 12.60 -6.11
C GLY A 67 14.84 12.52 -4.83
N SER A 68 14.41 13.67 -4.31
CA SER A 68 13.49 13.71 -3.15
C SER A 68 12.16 13.04 -3.46
N GLY A 69 11.63 13.19 -4.68
CA GLY A 69 10.41 12.50 -5.13
C GLY A 69 10.62 10.99 -5.25
N MET A 70 11.73 10.56 -5.86
CA MET A 70 12.04 9.13 -5.96
C MET A 70 12.25 8.47 -4.59
N THR A 71 12.84 9.19 -3.63
CA THR A 71 12.99 8.69 -2.25
C THR A 71 11.63 8.48 -1.58
N LEU A 72 10.66 9.37 -1.79
CA LEU A 72 9.30 9.19 -1.27
C LEU A 72 8.60 7.98 -1.91
N LEU A 73 8.79 7.76 -3.22
CA LEU A 73 8.28 6.56 -3.89
C LEU A 73 8.88 5.28 -3.30
N ALA A 74 10.19 5.25 -3.08
CA ALA A 74 10.87 4.09 -2.49
C ALA A 74 10.32 3.78 -1.09
N TRP A 75 10.09 4.80 -0.26
CA TRP A 75 9.43 4.62 1.04
C TRP A 75 7.98 4.14 0.91
N GLY A 76 7.23 4.60 -0.10
CA GLY A 76 5.89 4.07 -0.41
C GLY A 76 5.94 2.58 -0.76
N PHE A 77 6.91 2.15 -1.56
CA PHE A 77 7.12 0.73 -1.88
C PHE A 77 7.53 -0.11 -0.67
N VAL A 78 8.25 0.44 0.33
CA VAL A 78 8.49 -0.29 1.58
C VAL A 78 7.18 -0.61 2.29
N VAL A 79 6.30 0.39 2.44
CA VAL A 79 5.04 0.21 3.16
C VAL A 79 4.13 -0.76 2.42
N MET A 80 4.08 -0.67 1.09
CA MET A 80 3.40 -1.65 0.23
C MET A 80 3.98 -3.05 0.41
N ALA A 81 5.31 -3.19 0.37
CA ALA A 81 5.98 -4.48 0.49
C ALA A 81 5.70 -5.16 1.83
N LEU A 82 5.69 -4.39 2.92
CA LEU A 82 5.29 -4.88 4.24
C LEU A 82 3.82 -5.31 4.28
N GLY A 83 2.93 -4.59 3.58
CA GLY A 83 1.53 -4.96 3.44
C GLY A 83 1.34 -6.31 2.74
N HIS A 84 2.00 -6.51 1.60
CA HIS A 84 1.95 -7.79 0.88
C HIS A 84 2.60 -8.92 1.69
N LEU A 85 3.75 -8.67 2.33
CA LEU A 85 4.40 -9.65 3.21
C LEU A 85 3.48 -10.06 4.37
N HIS A 86 2.76 -9.11 4.96
CA HIS A 86 1.77 -9.40 5.99
C HIS A 86 0.62 -10.29 5.46
N MET A 87 0.05 -9.96 4.30
CA MET A 87 -1.02 -10.76 3.68
C MET A 87 -0.55 -12.17 3.33
N GLN A 88 0.67 -12.32 2.79
CA GLN A 88 1.23 -13.63 2.46
C GLN A 88 1.51 -14.47 3.71
N ILE A 89 1.95 -13.86 4.82
CA ILE A 89 2.14 -14.59 6.08
C ILE A 89 0.80 -15.06 6.64
N ALA A 90 -0.23 -14.22 6.63
CA ALA A 90 -1.56 -14.62 7.07
C ALA A 90 -2.11 -15.79 6.24
N HIS A 91 -1.85 -15.78 4.92
CA HIS A 91 -2.33 -16.82 4.00
C HIS A 91 -1.52 -18.14 4.07
N ILE A 92 -0.20 -18.08 4.30
CA ILE A 92 0.67 -19.27 4.32
C ILE A 92 0.72 -19.95 5.69
N PHE A 93 0.66 -19.16 6.77
CA PHE A 93 0.81 -19.68 8.14
C PHE A 93 -0.51 -19.74 8.92
N ASP A 94 -1.64 -19.33 8.33
CA ASP A 94 -2.93 -19.11 9.03
C ASP A 94 -2.79 -18.24 10.30
N TYR A 95 -1.71 -17.45 10.34
CA TYR A 95 -1.28 -16.73 11.53
C TYR A 95 -1.31 -15.23 11.27
N ASN A 96 -2.33 -14.60 11.83
CA ASN A 96 -2.61 -13.20 11.60
C ASN A 96 -1.86 -12.35 12.64
N ILE A 97 -0.59 -12.01 12.35
CA ILE A 97 0.34 -11.33 13.28
C ILE A 97 -0.28 -10.08 13.91
N PHE A 98 -0.98 -9.26 13.12
CA PHE A 98 -1.63 -8.04 13.64
C PHE A 98 -2.81 -8.36 14.56
N LYS A 99 -3.62 -9.37 14.23
CA LYS A 99 -4.73 -9.81 15.07
C LYS A 99 -4.25 -10.37 16.41
N ASN A 100 -3.13 -11.12 16.41
CA ASN A 100 -2.62 -11.72 17.64
C ASN A 100 -1.88 -10.73 18.56
N ILE A 101 -1.24 -9.71 18.00
CA ILE A 101 -0.49 -8.71 18.79
C ILE A 101 -1.36 -7.51 19.18
N PHE A 102 -2.27 -7.07 18.31
CA PHE A 102 -3.04 -5.84 18.49
C PHE A 102 -4.57 -6.05 18.57
N GLY A 103 -5.08 -7.23 18.22
CA GLY A 103 -6.53 -7.49 18.13
C GLY A 103 -7.12 -7.09 16.76
N ASP A 104 -8.28 -7.68 16.43
CA ASP A 104 -8.96 -7.49 15.13
C ASP A 104 -9.15 -6.02 14.76
N THR A 105 -9.57 -5.20 15.73
CA THR A 105 -9.91 -3.81 15.50
C THR A 105 -8.67 -2.96 15.18
N LEU A 106 -7.58 -3.11 15.95
CA LEU A 106 -6.35 -2.34 15.72
C LEU A 106 -5.58 -2.81 14.49
N GLY A 107 -5.62 -4.11 14.17
CA GLY A 107 -5.03 -4.63 12.93
C GLY A 107 -5.62 -3.96 11.69
N ASN A 108 -6.94 -3.81 11.64
CA ASN A 108 -7.63 -3.11 10.56
C ASN A 108 -7.26 -1.62 10.49
N TYR A 109 -7.15 -0.94 11.63
CA TYR A 109 -6.71 0.46 11.66
C TYR A 109 -5.27 0.63 11.15
N ILE A 110 -4.35 -0.21 11.60
CA ILE A 110 -2.94 -0.18 11.17
C ILE A 110 -2.82 -0.42 9.67
N TRP A 111 -3.57 -1.41 9.14
CA TRP A 111 -3.61 -1.69 7.71
C TRP A 111 -4.15 -0.51 6.90
N PHE A 112 -5.23 0.11 7.38
CA PHE A 112 -5.81 1.30 6.74
C PHE A 112 -4.85 2.50 6.74
N ILE A 113 -4.14 2.72 7.85
CA ILE A 113 -3.12 3.77 7.96
C ILE A 113 -1.97 3.48 6.99
N ALA A 114 -1.52 2.23 6.87
CA ALA A 114 -0.48 1.82 5.93
C ALA A 114 -0.88 2.10 4.47
N LEU A 115 -2.15 1.88 4.10
CA LEU A 115 -2.67 2.26 2.78
C LEU A 115 -2.60 3.76 2.53
N ILE A 116 -3.07 4.57 3.47
CA ILE A 116 -3.03 6.03 3.37
C ILE A 116 -1.58 6.52 3.22
N ILE A 117 -0.66 5.96 4.01
CA ILE A 117 0.76 6.30 3.95
C ILE A 117 1.36 5.91 2.60
N THR A 118 1.06 4.70 2.10
CA THR A 118 1.56 4.21 0.81
C THR A 118 1.14 5.13 -0.33
N TRP A 119 -0.16 5.46 -0.40
CA TRP A 119 -0.68 6.34 -1.44
C TRP A 119 -0.23 7.79 -1.26
N GLY A 120 -0.14 8.27 -0.03
CA GLY A 120 0.34 9.61 0.29
C GLY A 120 1.79 9.79 -0.12
N LEU A 121 2.68 8.86 0.26
CA LEU A 121 4.08 8.85 -0.15
C LEU A 121 4.23 8.74 -1.66
N SER A 122 3.44 7.87 -2.30
CA SER A 122 3.47 7.69 -3.75
C SER A 122 3.03 8.96 -4.48
N ALA A 123 1.89 9.53 -4.10
CA ALA A 123 1.35 10.75 -4.69
C ALA A 123 2.30 11.96 -4.52
N LEU A 124 2.86 12.13 -3.32
CA LEU A 124 3.85 13.18 -3.06
C LEU A 124 5.15 12.96 -3.84
N GLY A 125 5.59 11.71 -3.97
CA GLY A 125 6.74 11.33 -4.78
C GLY A 125 6.56 11.69 -6.24
N PHE A 126 5.44 11.27 -6.85
CA PHE A 126 5.09 11.61 -8.23
C PHE A 126 4.91 13.10 -8.44
N TYR A 127 4.27 13.81 -7.50
CA TYR A 127 4.09 15.26 -7.60
C TYR A 127 5.43 16.01 -7.62
N LYS A 128 6.38 15.60 -6.77
CA LYS A 128 7.73 16.18 -6.77
C LYS A 128 8.49 15.90 -8.07
N ILE A 129 8.38 14.68 -8.60
CA ILE A 129 8.97 14.28 -9.88
C ILE A 129 8.36 15.10 -11.02
N TYR A 130 7.03 15.19 -11.09
CA TYR A 130 6.31 15.96 -12.09
C TYR A 130 6.71 17.44 -12.08
N LYS A 131 6.77 18.05 -10.90
CA LYS A 131 7.19 19.45 -10.75
C LYS A 131 8.65 19.65 -11.15
N ALA A 132 9.52 18.67 -10.91
CA ALA A 132 10.92 18.73 -11.31
C ALA A 132 11.12 18.54 -12.82
N SER A 133 10.29 17.72 -13.46
CA SER A 133 10.34 17.44 -14.91
C SER A 133 9.80 18.58 -15.79
N LYS A 134 9.08 19.54 -15.19
CA LYS A 134 8.46 20.67 -15.90
C LYS A 134 9.34 21.93 -15.95
N ILE A 135 10.54 21.84 -15.38
CA ILE A 135 11.59 22.87 -15.37
C ILE A 135 12.64 22.44 -16.38
#